data_AF-A0A3B4APM5-F1
#
_entry.id   AF-A0A3B4APM5-F1
#
_cell.length_a   1.000
_cell.length_b   1.000
_cell.length_c   1.000
_cell.angle_alpha   90.00
_cell.angle_beta   90.00
_cell.angle_gamma   90.00
#
_symmetry.space_group_name_H-M   'P 1'
#
loop_
_entity.id
_entity.type
_entity.pdbx_description
1 polymer ?
#
loop_
_entity_poly.entity_id
_entity_poly.type
_entity_poly.pdbx_seq_one_letter_code
_entity_poly.pdbx_strand_id
1 'polypeptide(L)'
;MIQICFNSLFCDFFRSKHVTPPVVQIYTRGPGIYDRENVLLCHAKGFYPPEIDLQLLVDGVKFKDAKQTDLAFEENWYYHLTAHAPFTPQKDRKYTCKVTHQGETRSYNWEPDSL
;
A
#
# COMPACT_ATOMS: atom_id res chain seq x y z
N MET A 1 18.76 20.92 25.09
CA MET A 1 18.58 21.05 26.54
C MET A 1 18.71 19.69 27.17
N ILE A 2 19.55 19.61 28.19
CA ILE A 2 19.81 18.44 29.02
C ILE A 2 18.52 18.12 29.78
N GLN A 3 17.99 16.90 29.69
CA GLN A 3 17.05 16.39 30.68
C GLN A 3 17.76 15.31 31.49
N ILE A 4 17.96 15.63 32.76
CA ILE A 4 18.62 14.82 33.77
C ILE A 4 17.69 13.65 34.13
N CYS A 5 18.20 12.42 34.08
CA CYS A 5 17.52 11.24 34.60
C CYS A 5 17.47 11.29 36.14
N PHE A 6 16.40 11.86 36.70
CA PHE A 6 16.07 11.67 38.12
C PHE A 6 15.08 10.51 38.25
N ASN A 7 15.50 9.48 38.98
CA ASN A 7 14.78 8.26 39.40
C ASN A 7 14.73 7.06 38.43
N SER A 8 15.28 5.95 38.94
CA SER A 8 15.71 4.72 38.28
C SER A 8 14.60 3.69 37.95
N LEU A 9 13.34 4.09 37.73
CA LEU A 9 12.26 3.10 37.52
C LEU A 9 11.29 3.39 36.35
N PHE A 10 11.51 4.46 35.59
CA PHE A 10 10.82 4.66 34.30
C PHE A 10 11.85 4.99 33.23
N CYS A 11 12.59 3.97 32.79
CA CYS A 11 13.20 4.00 31.47
C CYS A 11 12.08 3.68 30.47
N ASP A 12 11.16 4.63 30.27
CA ASP A 12 10.25 4.58 29.13
C ASP A 12 11.13 4.69 27.89
N PHE A 13 11.43 3.50 27.37
CA PHE A 13 12.13 3.22 26.15
C PHE A 13 11.38 3.89 25.00
N PHE A 14 11.60 5.18 24.77
CA PHE A 14 11.33 5.79 23.47
C PHE A 14 12.35 5.23 22.47
N ARG A 15 12.18 3.95 22.10
CA ARG A 15 12.79 3.39 20.91
C ARG A 15 12.13 4.11 19.75
N SER A 16 12.84 5.03 19.10
CA SER A 16 12.41 5.58 17.82
C SER A 16 12.06 4.40 16.91
N LYS A 17 10.78 4.19 16.63
CA LYS A 17 10.30 3.08 15.80
C LYS A 17 10.85 3.38 14.41
N HIS A 18 11.77 2.54 13.92
CA HIS A 18 12.24 2.66 12.54
C HIS A 18 11.04 2.46 11.62
N VAL A 19 10.76 3.44 10.74
CA VAL A 19 9.67 3.38 9.78
C VAL A 19 10.27 3.57 8.39
N THR A 20 9.90 2.69 7.48
CA THR A 20 10.24 2.79 6.07
C THR A 20 8.96 2.70 5.26
N PRO A 21 8.62 3.74 4.48
CA PRO A 21 7.40 3.77 3.70
C PRO A 21 7.46 2.77 2.53
N PRO A 22 6.30 2.27 2.06
CA PRO A 22 6.26 1.36 0.92
C PRO A 22 6.62 2.06 -0.38
N VAL A 23 7.32 1.33 -1.25
CA VAL A 23 7.29 1.59 -2.69
C VAL A 23 6.05 0.91 -3.24
N VAL A 24 5.19 1.69 -3.91
CA VAL A 24 3.89 1.22 -4.40
C VAL A 24 3.89 1.20 -5.92
N GLN A 25 3.45 0.07 -6.48
CA GLN A 25 3.24 -0.11 -7.91
C GLN A 25 1.78 -0.49 -8.15
N ILE A 26 1.13 0.19 -9.08
CA ILE A 26 -0.22 -0.14 -9.52
C ILE A 26 -0.17 -0.54 -10.99
N TYR A 27 -0.62 -1.75 -11.29
CA TYR A 27 -0.50 -2.34 -12.61
C TYR A 27 -1.61 -3.37 -12.85
N THR A 28 -1.67 -3.89 -14.06
CA THR A 28 -2.68 -4.87 -14.46
C THR A 28 -2.05 -6.20 -14.83
N ARG A 29 -2.82 -7.30 -14.74
CA ARG A 29 -2.31 -8.64 -15.05
C ARG A 29 -2.01 -8.81 -16.54
N GLY A 30 -2.88 -8.29 -17.40
CA GLY A 30 -2.66 -8.18 -18.85
C GLY A 30 -2.64 -6.72 -19.29
N PRO A 31 -2.49 -6.42 -20.59
CA PRO A 31 -2.45 -5.06 -21.11
C PRO A 31 -3.65 -4.21 -20.66
N GLY A 32 -3.41 -2.94 -20.33
CA GLY A 32 -4.40 -1.97 -19.84
C GLY A 32 -5.42 -1.48 -20.88
N ILE A 33 -6.04 -2.37 -21.66
CA ILE A 33 -6.96 -2.01 -22.75
C ILE A 33 -8.36 -1.72 -22.19
N TYR A 34 -8.95 -0.59 -22.59
CA TYR A 34 -10.33 -0.24 -22.26
C TYR A 34 -11.33 -1.30 -22.70
N ASP A 35 -12.38 -1.47 -21.90
CA ASP A 35 -13.52 -2.37 -22.17
C ASP A 35 -13.15 -3.86 -22.29
N ARG A 36 -11.94 -4.25 -21.86
CA ARG A 36 -11.48 -5.64 -21.76
C ARG A 36 -11.29 -6.05 -20.31
N GLU A 37 -11.84 -7.21 -19.93
CA GLU A 37 -11.66 -7.75 -18.58
C GLU A 37 -10.19 -7.91 -18.21
N ASN A 38 -9.86 -7.55 -16.97
CA ASN A 38 -8.51 -7.61 -16.44
C ASN A 38 -8.54 -7.71 -14.90
N VAL A 39 -7.37 -7.70 -14.27
CA VAL A 39 -7.21 -7.59 -12.82
C VAL A 39 -6.28 -6.45 -12.50
N LEU A 40 -6.74 -5.55 -11.64
CA LEU A 40 -5.95 -4.46 -11.10
C LEU A 40 -5.19 -4.94 -9.87
N LEU A 41 -3.90 -4.64 -9.78
CA LEU A 41 -3.02 -5.00 -8.68
C LEU A 41 -2.40 -3.74 -8.08
N CYS A 42 -2.41 -3.64 -6.76
CA CYS A 42 -1.63 -2.68 -6.00
C CYS A 42 -0.63 -3.45 -5.14
N HIS A 43 0.64 -3.35 -5.51
CA HIS A 43 1.73 -4.02 -4.82
C HIS A 43 2.52 -2.99 -4.01
N ALA A 44 2.54 -3.15 -2.69
CA ALA A 44 3.37 -2.37 -1.77
C ALA A 44 4.54 -3.25 -1.33
N LYS A 45 5.78 -2.73 -1.40
CA LYS A 45 6.98 -3.47 -0.98
C LYS A 45 8.00 -2.59 -0.28
N GLY A 46 8.93 -3.23 0.43
CA GLY A 46 10.05 -2.55 1.07
C GLY A 46 9.64 -1.71 2.28
N PHE A 47 8.47 -2.00 2.89
CA PHE A 47 7.99 -1.24 4.03
C PHE A 47 8.27 -1.94 5.36
N TYR A 48 8.36 -1.15 6.41
CA TYR A 48 8.50 -1.61 7.79
C TYR A 48 7.96 -0.53 8.73
N PRO A 49 7.23 -0.85 9.81
CA PRO A 49 6.77 -2.15 10.31
C PRO A 49 5.66 -2.78 9.43
N PRO A 50 5.18 -4.02 9.73
CA PRO A 50 4.24 -4.74 8.86
C PRO A 50 2.81 -4.17 8.77
N GLU A 51 2.41 -3.33 9.71
CA GLU A 51 1.05 -2.78 9.74
C GLU A 51 0.83 -1.77 8.61
N ILE A 52 -0.02 -2.14 7.65
CA ILE A 52 -0.36 -1.37 6.46
C ILE A 52 -1.80 -1.67 6.03
N ASP A 53 -2.48 -0.71 5.40
CA ASP A 53 -3.80 -0.89 4.77
C ASP A 53 -3.73 -0.50 3.29
N LEU A 54 -4.18 -1.39 2.40
CA LEU A 54 -4.23 -1.19 0.95
C LEU A 54 -5.69 -1.26 0.49
N GLN A 55 -6.18 -0.17 -0.10
CA GLN A 55 -7.55 -0.08 -0.61
C GLN A 55 -7.54 0.21 -2.10
N LEU A 56 -8.07 -0.72 -2.90
CA LEU A 56 -8.39 -0.45 -4.29
C LEU A 56 -9.72 0.31 -4.37
N LEU A 57 -9.72 1.40 -5.14
CA LEU A 57 -10.84 2.32 -5.31
C LEU A 57 -11.16 2.49 -6.80
N VAL A 58 -12.44 2.62 -7.11
CA VAL A 58 -12.96 3.14 -8.37
C VAL A 58 -13.82 4.36 -8.08
N ASP A 59 -13.45 5.51 -8.66
CA ASP A 59 -14.05 6.83 -8.37
C ASP A 59 -14.17 7.14 -6.88
N GLY A 60 -13.15 6.75 -6.10
CA GLY A 60 -13.11 6.93 -4.65
C GLY A 60 -13.92 5.90 -3.85
N VAL A 61 -14.65 4.99 -4.49
CA VAL A 61 -15.42 3.93 -3.84
C VAL A 61 -14.62 2.63 -3.81
N LYS A 62 -14.58 1.93 -2.66
CA LYS A 62 -13.86 0.67 -2.52
C LYS A 62 -14.40 -0.41 -3.48
N PHE A 63 -13.49 -1.16 -4.10
CA PHE A 63 -13.85 -2.40 -4.79
C PHE A 63 -14.45 -3.40 -3.80
N LYS A 64 -15.63 -3.94 -4.12
CA LYS A 64 -16.31 -4.93 -3.27
C LYS A 64 -15.58 -6.28 -3.24
N ASP A 65 -15.02 -6.67 -4.38
CA ASP A 65 -14.38 -7.99 -4.56
C ASP A 65 -12.85 -7.92 -4.46
N ALA A 66 -12.31 -6.88 -3.84
CA ALA A 66 -10.88 -6.76 -3.61
C ALA A 66 -10.42 -7.82 -2.60
N LYS A 67 -9.33 -8.50 -2.93
CA LYS A 67 -8.65 -9.47 -2.07
C LYS A 67 -7.21 -9.03 -1.83
N GLN A 68 -6.60 -9.58 -0.80
CA GLN A 68 -5.19 -9.33 -0.48
C GLN A 68 -4.46 -10.66 -0.38
N THR A 69 -3.17 -10.65 -0.75
CA THR A 69 -2.26 -11.76 -0.46
C THR A 69 -2.00 -11.84 1.03
N ASP A 70 -1.44 -12.95 1.48
CA ASP A 70 -0.82 -13.00 2.80
C ASP A 70 0.32 -11.98 2.87
N LEU A 71 0.53 -11.44 4.06
CA LEU A 71 1.68 -10.59 4.35
C LEU A 71 2.95 -11.44 4.33
N ALA A 72 3.94 -11.01 3.55
CA ALA A 72 5.23 -11.68 3.43
C ALA A 72 6.38 -10.67 3.47
N PHE A 73 7.61 -11.15 3.52
CA PHE A 73 8.81 -10.34 3.66
C PHE A 73 9.97 -10.89 2.82
N GLU A 74 10.88 -10.00 2.45
CA GLU A 74 12.11 -10.33 1.72
C GLU A 74 13.26 -10.70 2.69
N GLU A 75 14.40 -11.17 2.18
CA GLU A 75 15.58 -11.53 2.98
C GLU A 75 16.09 -10.41 3.91
N ASN A 76 15.82 -9.15 3.54
CA ASN A 76 16.18 -7.97 4.33
C ASN A 76 15.17 -7.63 5.44
N TRP A 77 14.15 -8.48 5.66
CA TRP A 77 13.08 -8.33 6.65
C TRP A 77 12.12 -7.16 6.41
N TYR A 78 12.08 -6.61 5.19
CA TYR A 78 11.06 -5.65 4.78
C TYR A 78 9.88 -6.38 4.15
N TYR A 79 8.69 -5.84 4.39
CA TYR A 79 7.45 -6.49 4.03
C TYR A 79 7.00 -6.12 2.61
N HIS A 80 6.20 -7.01 2.04
CA HIS A 80 5.39 -6.72 0.87
C HIS A 80 3.96 -7.25 1.05
N LEU A 81 3.01 -6.60 0.39
CA LEU A 81 1.60 -6.97 0.38
C LEU A 81 0.97 -6.55 -0.94
N THR A 82 0.09 -7.38 -1.50
CA THR A 82 -0.62 -7.06 -2.74
C THR A 82 -2.13 -7.08 -2.53
N ALA A 83 -2.81 -5.98 -2.85
CA ALA A 83 -4.26 -5.95 -3.02
C ALA A 83 -4.61 -6.12 -4.50
N HIS A 84 -5.64 -6.89 -4.83
CA HIS A 84 -6.06 -7.11 -6.21
C HIS A 84 -7.57 -7.25 -6.36
N ALA A 85 -8.12 -6.80 -7.49
CA ALA A 85 -9.54 -6.93 -7.81
C ALA A 85 -9.77 -7.15 -9.31
N PRO A 86 -10.73 -7.99 -9.71
CA PRO A 86 -11.20 -8.02 -11.09
C PRO A 86 -11.82 -6.68 -11.46
N PHE A 87 -11.54 -6.20 -12.68
CA PHE A 87 -12.11 -4.97 -13.19
C PHE A 87 -12.10 -4.95 -14.73
N THR A 88 -12.87 -4.04 -15.30
CA THR A 88 -12.84 -3.70 -16.72
C THR A 88 -12.46 -2.23 -16.84
N PRO A 89 -11.28 -1.88 -17.38
CA PRO A 89 -10.87 -0.49 -17.51
C PRO A 89 -11.88 0.31 -18.33
N GLN A 90 -12.16 1.54 -17.90
CA GLN A 90 -13.10 2.45 -18.56
C GLN A 90 -12.47 3.84 -18.59
N LYS A 91 -12.64 4.55 -19.71
CA LYS A 91 -11.94 5.82 -19.99
C LYS A 91 -12.27 6.94 -19.00
N ASP A 92 -13.51 6.99 -18.53
CA ASP A 92 -14.00 8.07 -17.65
C ASP A 92 -14.05 7.64 -16.17
N ARG A 93 -13.36 6.56 -15.82
CA ARG A 93 -13.29 6.02 -14.45
C ARG A 93 -11.88 6.18 -13.92
N LYS A 94 -11.79 6.58 -12.65
CA LYS A 94 -10.50 6.71 -11.95
C LYS A 94 -10.25 5.51 -11.05
N TYR A 95 -9.17 4.80 -11.31
CA TYR A 95 -8.73 3.67 -10.50
C TYR A 95 -7.54 4.08 -9.63
N THR A 96 -7.64 3.84 -8.32
CA THR A 96 -6.65 4.31 -7.35
C THR A 96 -6.35 3.22 -6.33
N CYS A 97 -5.10 3.10 -5.91
CA CYS A 97 -4.72 2.42 -4.68
C CYS A 97 -4.43 3.43 -3.58
N LYS A 98 -5.21 3.40 -2.49
CA LYS A 98 -4.97 4.17 -1.28
C LYS A 98 -4.22 3.30 -0.29
N VAL A 99 -3.05 3.75 0.14
CA VAL A 99 -2.13 3.03 1.02
C VAL A 99 -1.95 3.83 2.30
N THR A 100 -2.23 3.21 3.45
CA THR A 100 -2.00 3.79 4.77
C THR A 100 -0.93 2.99 5.49
N HIS A 101 0.19 3.62 5.84
CA HIS A 101 1.30 2.99 6.55
C HIS A 101 1.72 3.89 7.72
N GLN A 102 1.67 3.36 8.94
CA GLN A 102 2.01 4.11 10.17
C GLN A 102 1.31 5.48 10.29
N GLY A 103 0.03 5.53 9.90
CA GLY A 103 -0.78 6.76 9.95
C GLY A 103 -0.60 7.70 8.76
N GLU A 104 0.39 7.48 7.89
CA GLU A 104 0.55 8.25 6.66
C GLU A 104 -0.23 7.60 5.51
N THR A 105 -1.09 8.39 4.87
CA THR A 105 -1.93 7.93 3.74
C THR A 105 -1.43 8.53 2.43
N ARG A 106 -1.24 7.68 1.41
CA ARG A 106 -0.91 8.10 0.03
C ARG A 106 -1.83 7.41 -0.97
N SER A 107 -2.08 8.07 -2.10
CA SER A 107 -2.94 7.57 -3.17
C SER A 107 -2.18 7.49 -4.49
N TYR A 108 -2.29 6.36 -5.18
CA TYR A 108 -1.59 6.05 -6.42
C TYR A 108 -2.61 5.76 -7.52
N ASN A 109 -2.58 6.51 -8.62
CA ASN A 109 -3.52 6.31 -9.72
C ASN A 109 -2.96 5.28 -10.69
N TRP A 110 -3.84 4.41 -11.19
CA TRP A 110 -3.53 3.59 -12.34
C TRP A 110 -3.88 4.35 -13.61
N GLU A 111 -2.99 4.25 -14.58
CA GLU A 111 -3.21 4.72 -15.94
C GLU A 111 -3.03 3.52 -16.88
N PRO A 112 -3.85 3.40 -17.93
CA PRO A 112 -3.68 2.36 -18.93
C PRO A 112 -2.37 2.55 -19.68
N ASP A 113 -1.80 1.43 -20.16
CA ASP A 113 -0.66 1.49 -21.06
C ASP A 113 -1.05 2.35 -22.26
N SER A 114 -0.27 3.40 -22.54
CA SER A 114 -0.46 4.21 -23.73
C SER A 114 -0.36 3.30 -24.96
N LEU A 115 -1.46 3.14 -25.68
CA LEU A 115 -1.43 2.60 -27.04
C LEU A 115 -0.72 3.59 -27.97
#